data_AF-A0A2V9GBG4-F1
#
_entry.id   AF-A0A2V9GBG4-F1
#
_cell.length_a   1.000
_cell.length_b   1.000
_cell.length_c   1.000
_cell.angle_alpha   90.00
_cell.angle_beta   90.00
_cell.angle_gamma   90.00
#
_symmetry.space_group_name_H-M   'P 1'
#
loop_
_entity.id
_entity.type
_entity.pdbx_description
1 polymer ?
#
loop_
_entity_poly.entity_id
_entity_poly.type
_entity_poly.pdbx_seq_one_letter_code
_entity_poly.pdbx_strand_id
1 'polypeptide(L)'
;MSSKFDAWLSSDGPVALSILEPLEPALGEKAVFFPPTFAAPEGSDEKPDYVIDETSAGRVCLVDTAGSQANRLEPMFRRPDLAGLAPRVTIKISDSRSVDLLDAGHRAADAVVRFSDVGKTLEQAFLDYRDKGNAERLAKIAPTSLVFGAWDSRSEATGAKIPRVVESLVRAYEVQRLTRGAQYFAALEKEELEQTGLDSIGQKALSQEGLSDSPAGRGPGGVIANRIQREALLNLVALRALGA
;
A
#
# COMPACT_ATOMS: atom_id res chain seq x y z
N MET A 1 -8.53 -22.71 -24.45
CA MET A 1 -8.93 -22.08 -23.18
C MET A 1 -9.70 -23.11 -22.37
N SER A 2 -9.54 -23.11 -21.05
CA SER A 2 -10.27 -24.02 -20.14
C SER A 2 -11.61 -23.38 -19.77
N SER A 3 -12.73 -24.11 -19.91
CA SER A 3 -14.07 -23.67 -19.47
C SER A 3 -14.36 -23.99 -17.99
N LYS A 4 -13.35 -24.45 -17.25
CA LYS A 4 -13.48 -24.95 -15.88
C LYS A 4 -14.13 -23.95 -14.91
N PHE A 5 -13.96 -22.65 -15.15
CA PHE A 5 -14.41 -21.58 -14.25
C PHE A 5 -15.54 -20.72 -14.83
N ASP A 6 -16.08 -21.07 -16.00
CA ASP A 6 -17.09 -20.25 -16.67
C ASP A 6 -18.37 -20.12 -15.82
N ALA A 7 -18.76 -21.19 -15.13
CA ALA A 7 -19.88 -21.19 -14.19
C ALA A 7 -19.68 -20.26 -12.99
N TRP A 8 -18.44 -19.84 -12.69
CA TRP A 8 -18.20 -18.85 -11.63
C TRP A 8 -18.48 -17.42 -12.10
N LEU A 9 -18.50 -17.20 -13.42
CA LEU A 9 -18.77 -15.92 -14.06
C LEU A 9 -20.22 -15.79 -14.53
N SER A 10 -21.08 -16.78 -14.30
CA SER A 10 -22.52 -16.64 -14.53
C SER A 10 -23.15 -15.67 -13.53
N SER A 11 -24.31 -15.12 -13.87
CA SER A 11 -25.05 -14.18 -13.00
C SER A 11 -25.53 -14.81 -11.69
N ASP A 12 -25.72 -16.12 -11.67
CA ASP A 12 -26.11 -16.94 -10.51
C ASP A 12 -24.91 -17.65 -9.84
N GLY A 13 -23.70 -17.40 -10.35
CA GLY A 13 -22.47 -17.92 -9.77
C GLY A 13 -22.09 -17.24 -8.44
N PRO A 14 -21.05 -17.73 -7.75
CA PRO A 14 -20.56 -17.12 -6.51
C PRO A 14 -20.22 -15.63 -6.68
N VAL A 15 -20.30 -14.89 -5.57
CA VAL A 15 -19.97 -13.45 -5.54
C VAL A 15 -18.47 -13.20 -5.38
N ALA A 16 -17.75 -14.12 -4.73
CA ALA A 16 -16.33 -14.03 -4.52
C ALA A 16 -15.71 -15.41 -4.23
N LEU A 17 -14.40 -15.51 -4.40
CA LEU A 17 -13.59 -16.56 -3.77
C LEU A 17 -12.78 -15.91 -2.66
N SER A 18 -12.74 -16.52 -1.49
CA SER A 18 -11.93 -16.06 -0.37
C SER A 18 -10.89 -17.11 0.03
N ILE A 19 -9.73 -16.63 0.45
CA ILE A 19 -8.66 -17.43 1.06
C ILE A 19 -8.37 -16.79 2.42
N LEU A 20 -8.44 -17.63 3.46
CA LEU A 20 -8.01 -17.29 4.81
C LEU A 20 -6.77 -18.12 5.11
N GLU A 21 -5.64 -17.45 5.25
CA GLU A 21 -4.35 -18.09 5.53
C GLU A 21 -3.88 -17.65 6.93
N PRO A 22 -3.86 -18.57 7.92
CA PRO A 22 -3.25 -18.30 9.22
C PRO A 22 -1.76 -18.02 9.05
N LEU A 23 -1.28 -16.99 9.74
CA LEU A 23 0.13 -16.60 9.74
C LEU A 23 0.69 -16.65 11.16
N GLU A 24 2.00 -16.82 11.26
CA GLU A 24 2.75 -16.79 12.51
C GLU A 24 3.87 -15.74 12.42
N PRO A 25 4.20 -15.02 13.52
CA PRO A 25 5.41 -14.20 13.56
C PRO A 25 6.66 -15.03 13.27
N ALA A 26 7.68 -14.40 12.67
CA ALA A 26 8.92 -15.09 12.30
C ALA A 26 9.70 -15.69 13.49
N LEU A 27 9.45 -15.19 14.71
CA LEU A 27 10.07 -15.68 15.96
C LEU A 27 9.18 -16.70 16.70
N GLY A 28 8.13 -17.19 16.05
CA GLY A 28 7.21 -18.18 16.62
C GLY A 28 5.90 -17.59 17.13
N GLU A 29 5.00 -18.49 17.53
CA GLU A 29 3.71 -18.16 18.11
C GLU A 29 3.86 -17.18 19.29
N LYS A 30 2.97 -16.17 19.35
CA LYS A 30 2.94 -15.12 20.39
C LYS A 30 4.20 -14.26 20.50
N ALA A 31 5.17 -14.39 19.58
CA ALA A 31 6.29 -13.48 19.55
C ALA A 31 5.83 -12.05 19.18
N VAL A 32 6.55 -11.07 19.71
CA VAL A 32 6.32 -9.66 19.39
C VAL A 32 6.67 -9.42 17.94
N PHE A 33 5.79 -8.75 17.20
CA PHE A 33 6.07 -8.25 15.86
C PHE A 33 5.68 -6.78 15.74
N PHE A 34 6.16 -6.12 14.68
CA PHE A 34 6.03 -4.68 14.49
C PHE A 34 5.19 -4.39 13.25
N PRO A 35 3.89 -4.09 13.41
CA PRO A 35 3.05 -3.62 12.31
C PRO A 35 3.56 -2.29 11.73
N PRO A 36 3.15 -1.90 10.51
CA PRO A 36 3.45 -0.58 9.97
C PRO A 36 2.82 0.52 10.83
N THR A 37 3.52 1.64 10.95
CA THR A 37 2.97 2.88 11.50
C THR A 37 2.38 3.73 10.38
N PHE A 38 1.26 4.38 10.66
CA PHE A 38 0.58 5.27 9.72
C PHE A 38 0.68 6.70 10.22
N ALA A 39 0.65 7.66 9.29
CA ALA A 39 0.63 9.07 9.63
C ALA A 39 -0.58 9.38 10.52
N ALA A 40 -0.37 10.31 11.44
CA ALA A 40 -1.44 10.85 12.26
C ALA A 40 -2.50 11.55 11.39
N PRO A 41 -3.74 11.69 11.90
CA PRO A 41 -4.78 12.48 11.23
C PRO A 41 -4.25 13.86 10.85
N GLU A 42 -4.66 14.34 9.66
CA GLU A 42 -4.25 15.65 9.17
C GLU A 42 -4.68 16.75 10.16
N GLY A 43 -3.74 17.63 10.52
CA GLY A 43 -3.96 18.70 11.49
C GLY A 43 -3.90 18.27 12.96
N SER A 44 -3.53 17.02 13.27
CA SER A 44 -3.27 16.58 14.64
C SER A 44 -1.78 16.64 15.02
N ASP A 45 -1.51 16.85 16.31
CA ASP A 45 -0.17 16.77 16.90
C ASP A 45 0.21 15.32 17.31
N GLU A 46 -0.60 14.34 16.93
CA GLU A 46 -0.34 12.93 17.22
C GLU A 46 0.89 12.44 16.44
N LYS A 47 1.59 11.47 17.02
CA LYS A 47 2.72 10.82 16.34
C LYS A 47 2.22 9.66 15.48
N PRO A 48 2.93 9.31 14.40
CA PRO A 48 2.61 8.11 13.64
C PRO A 48 2.56 6.87 14.52
N ASP A 49 1.56 6.01 14.28
CA ASP A 49 1.25 4.89 15.17
C ASP A 49 0.63 3.70 14.43
N TYR A 50 0.50 2.56 15.12
CA TYR A 50 -0.23 1.40 14.63
C TYR A 50 -1.72 1.71 14.50
N VAL A 51 -2.34 1.24 13.42
CA VAL A 51 -3.80 1.25 13.28
C VAL A 51 -4.36 0.03 14.02
N ILE A 52 -4.99 0.27 15.17
CA ILE A 52 -5.64 -0.74 16.01
C ILE A 52 -7.07 -0.30 16.28
N ASP A 53 -8.03 -1.04 15.73
CA ASP A 53 -9.46 -0.77 15.89
C ASP A 53 -10.01 -1.55 17.10
N GLU A 54 -10.80 -0.88 17.94
CA GLU A 54 -11.60 -1.53 18.98
C GLU A 54 -12.89 -2.07 18.35
N THR A 55 -13.10 -3.38 18.40
CA THR A 55 -14.28 -4.03 17.82
C THR A 55 -15.01 -4.87 18.87
N SER A 56 -16.24 -5.30 18.56
CA SER A 56 -16.97 -6.24 19.42
C SER A 56 -16.28 -7.61 19.59
N ALA A 57 -15.32 -7.94 18.70
CA ALA A 57 -14.52 -9.16 18.76
C ALA A 57 -13.11 -8.91 19.34
N GLY A 58 -12.89 -7.76 20.00
CA GLY A 58 -11.60 -7.35 20.54
C GLY A 58 -10.81 -6.44 19.61
N ARG A 59 -9.54 -6.19 19.96
CA ARG A 59 -8.65 -5.28 19.21
C ARG A 59 -8.15 -5.91 17.93
N VAL A 60 -8.29 -5.20 16.82
CA VAL A 60 -7.84 -5.66 15.50
C VAL A 60 -6.77 -4.71 14.97
N CYS A 61 -5.56 -5.22 14.74
CA CYS A 61 -4.47 -4.44 14.15
C CYS A 61 -4.36 -4.69 12.65
N LEU A 62 -4.21 -3.60 11.89
CA LEU A 62 -3.85 -3.65 10.48
C LEU A 62 -2.34 -3.93 10.35
N VAL A 63 -2.00 -5.10 9.80
CA VAL A 63 -0.61 -5.52 9.60
C VAL A 63 -0.14 -5.22 8.18
N ASP A 64 -1.04 -5.32 7.21
CA ASP A 64 -0.72 -5.05 5.81
C ASP A 64 -1.97 -4.64 5.03
N THR A 65 -1.82 -3.67 4.14
CA THR A 65 -2.94 -3.06 3.41
C THR A 65 -3.15 -3.69 2.03
N ALA A 66 -4.38 -3.60 1.53
CA ALA A 66 -4.70 -3.91 0.14
C ALA A 66 -3.81 -3.15 -0.86
N GLY A 67 -3.55 -1.86 -0.60
CA GLY A 67 -2.67 -1.04 -1.42
C GLY A 67 -1.22 -1.54 -1.41
N SER A 68 -0.67 -1.86 -0.23
CA SER A 68 0.68 -2.42 -0.08
C SER A 68 0.84 -3.77 -0.80
N GLN A 69 -0.15 -4.66 -0.69
CA GLN A 69 -0.14 -5.94 -1.42
C GLN A 69 -0.16 -5.73 -2.93
N ALA A 70 -1.05 -4.87 -3.44
CA ALA A 70 -1.10 -4.55 -4.86
C ALA A 70 0.24 -3.97 -5.37
N ASN A 71 0.83 -3.04 -4.62
CA ASN A 71 2.11 -2.42 -4.97
C ASN A 71 3.28 -3.41 -4.99
N ARG A 72 3.17 -4.57 -4.30
CA ARG A 72 4.14 -5.67 -4.41
C ARG A 72 3.84 -6.64 -5.55
N LEU A 73 2.56 -6.81 -5.90
CA LEU A 73 2.14 -7.71 -6.98
C LEU A 73 2.33 -7.10 -8.37
N GLU A 74 2.06 -5.80 -8.56
CA GLU A 74 2.15 -5.13 -9.86
C GLU A 74 3.53 -5.22 -10.51
N PRO A 75 4.64 -4.91 -9.79
CA PRO A 75 5.99 -5.12 -10.29
C PRO A 75 6.31 -6.52 -10.80
N MET A 76 5.60 -7.56 -10.33
CA MET A 76 5.87 -8.94 -10.75
C MET A 76 5.61 -9.15 -12.23
N PHE A 77 4.73 -8.36 -12.86
CA PHE A 77 4.49 -8.40 -14.30
C PHE A 77 5.70 -7.93 -15.13
N ARG A 78 6.79 -7.45 -14.51
CA ARG A 78 8.05 -7.23 -15.22
C ARG A 78 8.88 -8.50 -15.39
N ARG A 79 8.63 -9.54 -14.58
CA ARG A 79 9.37 -10.80 -14.68
C ARG A 79 9.17 -11.43 -16.06
N PRO A 80 10.20 -12.03 -16.68
CA PRO A 80 10.10 -12.58 -18.03
C PRO A 80 8.97 -13.59 -18.22
N ASP A 81 8.64 -14.37 -17.20
CA ASP A 81 7.57 -15.37 -17.21
C ASP A 81 6.16 -14.77 -17.11
N LEU A 82 6.02 -13.53 -16.65
CA LEU A 82 4.75 -12.82 -16.47
C LEU A 82 4.59 -11.60 -17.38
N ALA A 83 5.65 -11.16 -18.07
CA ALA A 83 5.68 -9.96 -18.89
C ALA A 83 4.71 -9.98 -20.07
N GLY A 84 4.25 -11.16 -20.50
CA GLY A 84 3.21 -11.30 -21.52
C GLY A 84 1.78 -11.05 -21.01
N LEU A 85 1.58 -10.94 -19.68
CA LEU A 85 0.24 -10.81 -19.07
C LEU A 85 -0.22 -9.36 -18.91
N ALA A 86 0.68 -8.38 -18.99
CA ALA A 86 0.36 -6.97 -18.91
C ALA A 86 1.22 -6.16 -19.90
N PRO A 87 0.68 -5.11 -20.53
CA PRO A 87 1.45 -4.24 -21.42
C PRO A 87 2.52 -3.50 -20.63
N ARG A 88 3.67 -3.28 -21.26
CA ARG A 88 4.71 -2.39 -20.73
C ARG A 88 4.47 -0.98 -21.22
N VAL A 89 4.17 -0.09 -20.28
CA VAL A 89 3.99 1.34 -20.56
C VAL A 89 5.05 2.10 -19.76
N THR A 90 5.91 2.82 -20.47
CA THR A 90 6.99 3.60 -19.87
C THR A 90 6.73 5.08 -20.12
N ILE A 91 6.70 5.86 -19.05
CA ILE A 91 6.53 7.30 -19.09
C ILE A 91 7.91 7.95 -18.99
N LYS A 92 8.31 8.69 -20.03
CA LYS A 92 9.56 9.45 -20.02
C LYS A 92 9.36 10.75 -19.24
N ILE A 93 10.17 10.97 -18.20
CA ILE A 93 10.14 12.18 -17.36
C ILE A 93 11.17 13.20 -17.86
N SER A 94 12.36 12.71 -18.22
CA SER A 94 13.46 13.48 -18.79
C SER A 94 14.30 12.57 -19.68
N ASP A 95 15.38 13.09 -20.27
CA ASP A 95 16.28 12.27 -21.10
C ASP A 95 16.98 11.15 -20.33
N SER A 96 17.16 11.31 -19.02
CA SER A 96 17.83 10.32 -18.16
C SER A 96 16.88 9.56 -17.23
N ARG A 97 15.58 9.90 -17.21
CA ARG A 97 14.63 9.32 -16.26
C ARG A 97 13.33 8.91 -16.92
N SER A 98 12.91 7.69 -16.64
CA SER A 98 11.59 7.16 -16.97
C SER A 98 10.98 6.43 -15.79
N VAL A 99 9.67 6.25 -15.82
CA VAL A 99 8.88 5.53 -14.82
C VAL A 99 8.02 4.51 -15.55
N ASP A 100 8.06 3.25 -15.13
CA ASP A 100 7.13 2.23 -15.60
C ASP A 100 5.76 2.46 -14.97
N LEU A 101 4.67 2.31 -15.73
CA LEU A 101 3.32 2.44 -15.21
C LEU A 101 3.05 1.51 -14.02
N LEU A 102 3.69 0.33 -13.97
CA LEU A 102 3.60 -0.61 -12.85
C LEU A 102 4.26 -0.09 -11.56
N ASP A 103 5.06 0.98 -11.64
CA ASP A 103 5.64 1.68 -10.49
C ASP A 103 4.88 2.95 -10.10
N ALA A 104 3.85 3.33 -10.88
CA ALA A 104 3.03 4.49 -10.57
C ALA A 104 2.10 4.19 -9.39
N GLY A 105 2.30 4.85 -8.25
CA GLY A 105 1.60 4.53 -7.00
C GLY A 105 0.07 4.70 -7.09
N HIS A 106 -0.41 5.56 -7.98
CA HIS A 106 -1.84 5.73 -8.27
C HIS A 106 -2.28 5.10 -9.60
N ARG A 107 -1.46 4.21 -10.15
CA ARG A 107 -1.68 3.44 -11.39
C ARG A 107 -2.06 4.36 -12.56
N ALA A 108 -3.09 4.01 -13.34
CA ALA A 108 -3.59 4.83 -14.44
C ALA A 108 -4.03 6.25 -14.04
N ALA A 109 -4.37 6.47 -12.76
CA ALA A 109 -4.77 7.77 -12.22
C ALA A 109 -3.60 8.58 -11.66
N ASP A 110 -2.36 8.09 -11.78
CA ASP A 110 -1.17 8.80 -11.32
C ASP A 110 -0.89 10.04 -12.16
N ALA A 111 -0.43 11.10 -11.49
CA ALA A 111 -0.12 12.37 -12.14
C ALA A 111 0.90 12.18 -13.26
N VAL A 112 1.90 11.31 -13.05
CA VAL A 112 2.94 11.06 -14.06
C VAL A 112 2.35 10.53 -15.37
N VAL A 113 1.28 9.75 -15.27
CA VAL A 113 0.59 9.15 -16.40
C VAL A 113 -0.42 10.14 -16.99
N ARG A 114 -1.20 10.83 -16.14
CA ARG A 114 -2.21 11.81 -16.55
C ARG A 114 -1.63 12.98 -17.33
N PHE A 115 -0.42 13.42 -16.99
CA PHE A 115 0.26 14.53 -17.67
C PHE A 115 1.21 14.08 -18.80
N SER A 116 1.15 12.80 -19.20
CA SER A 116 1.90 12.28 -20.34
C SER A 116 1.09 12.29 -21.65
N ASP A 117 1.71 11.91 -22.77
CA ASP A 117 1.06 11.82 -24.08
C ASP A 117 -0.16 10.88 -24.10
N VAL A 118 -0.20 9.88 -23.21
CA VAL A 118 -1.35 8.95 -23.09
C VAL A 118 -2.48 9.50 -22.20
N GLY A 119 -2.26 10.63 -21.51
CA GLY A 119 -3.17 11.20 -20.50
C GLY A 119 -4.61 11.38 -20.98
N LYS A 120 -4.81 12.05 -22.12
CA LYS A 120 -6.15 12.25 -22.73
C LYS A 120 -6.83 10.93 -23.10
N THR A 121 -6.04 9.95 -23.53
CA THR A 121 -6.57 8.61 -23.88
C THR A 121 -7.05 7.89 -22.62
N LEU A 122 -6.31 8.00 -21.52
CA LEU A 122 -6.70 7.42 -20.23
C LEU A 122 -7.88 8.15 -19.58
N GLU A 123 -7.96 9.47 -19.71
CA GLU A 123 -9.14 10.23 -19.31
C GLU A 123 -10.39 9.70 -20.01
N GLN A 124 -10.34 9.55 -21.34
CA GLN A 124 -11.44 8.94 -22.09
C GLN A 124 -11.70 7.48 -21.67
N ALA A 125 -10.67 6.72 -21.30
CA ALA A 125 -10.81 5.36 -20.83
C ALA A 125 -11.54 5.29 -19.46
N PHE A 126 -11.26 6.23 -18.55
CA PHE A 126 -12.00 6.36 -17.29
C PHE A 126 -13.45 6.80 -17.51
N LEU A 127 -13.71 7.71 -18.45
CA LEU A 127 -15.07 8.11 -18.84
C LEU A 127 -15.85 6.95 -19.46
N ASP A 128 -15.25 6.20 -20.38
CA ASP A 128 -15.87 5.03 -21.00
C ASP A 128 -16.21 3.96 -19.95
N TYR A 129 -15.33 3.73 -18.98
CA TYR A 129 -15.62 2.82 -17.85
C TYR A 129 -16.78 3.34 -16.98
N ARG A 130 -16.73 4.61 -16.54
CA ARG A 130 -17.73 5.18 -15.62
C ARG A 130 -19.11 5.29 -16.25
N ASP A 131 -19.18 5.83 -17.47
CA ASP A 131 -20.45 6.23 -18.10
C ASP A 131 -21.08 5.11 -18.91
N LYS A 132 -20.27 4.16 -19.39
CA LYS A 132 -20.73 3.10 -20.31
C LYS A 132 -20.44 1.69 -19.80
N GLY A 133 -19.73 1.55 -18.67
CA GLY A 133 -19.26 0.24 -18.20
C GLY A 133 -18.17 -0.38 -19.08
N ASN A 134 -17.59 0.37 -20.04
CA ASN A 134 -16.66 -0.18 -21.01
C ASN A 134 -15.21 -0.06 -20.51
N ALA A 135 -14.65 -1.20 -20.09
CA ALA A 135 -13.27 -1.29 -19.60
C ALA A 135 -12.21 -1.50 -20.69
N GLU A 136 -12.58 -1.65 -21.97
CA GLU A 136 -11.69 -2.09 -23.05
C GLU A 136 -10.45 -1.18 -23.21
N ARG A 137 -10.64 0.14 -23.19
CA ARG A 137 -9.52 1.09 -23.31
C ARG A 137 -8.56 1.00 -22.12
N LEU A 138 -9.10 0.87 -20.91
CA LEU A 138 -8.29 0.69 -19.71
C LEU A 138 -7.55 -0.66 -19.75
N ALA A 139 -8.20 -1.73 -20.20
CA ALA A 139 -7.60 -3.05 -20.32
C ALA A 139 -6.41 -3.07 -21.30
N LYS A 140 -6.47 -2.27 -22.38
CA LYS A 140 -5.39 -2.15 -23.37
C LYS A 140 -4.16 -1.39 -22.86
N ILE A 141 -4.34 -0.44 -21.94
CA ILE A 141 -3.27 0.47 -21.51
C ILE A 141 -2.76 0.11 -20.10
N ALA A 142 -3.68 -0.08 -19.16
CA ALA A 142 -3.41 -0.20 -17.74
C ALA A 142 -4.28 -1.30 -17.09
N PRO A 143 -4.23 -2.56 -17.55
CA PRO A 143 -5.10 -3.62 -17.04
C PRO A 143 -4.92 -3.88 -15.55
N THR A 144 -3.75 -3.60 -14.97
CA THR A 144 -3.51 -3.71 -13.53
C THR A 144 -4.38 -2.75 -12.71
N SER A 145 -4.82 -1.63 -13.29
CA SER A 145 -5.78 -0.71 -12.65
C SER A 145 -7.18 -1.34 -12.50
N LEU A 146 -7.55 -2.25 -13.41
CA LEU A 146 -8.79 -3.04 -13.31
C LEU A 146 -8.64 -4.16 -12.27
N VAL A 147 -7.46 -4.78 -12.20
CA VAL A 147 -7.21 -5.90 -11.27
C VAL A 147 -7.08 -5.43 -9.82
N PHE A 148 -6.27 -4.40 -9.58
CA PHE A 148 -5.91 -3.93 -8.23
C PHE A 148 -6.65 -2.66 -7.80
N GLY A 149 -7.56 -2.18 -8.64
CA GLY A 149 -8.36 -0.99 -8.43
C GLY A 149 -7.59 0.32 -8.61
N ALA A 150 -8.30 1.34 -9.02
CA ALA A 150 -7.80 2.71 -9.17
C ALA A 150 -8.93 3.70 -8.85
N TRP A 151 -8.57 4.89 -8.40
CA TRP A 151 -9.52 5.96 -8.17
C TRP A 151 -9.00 7.25 -8.80
N ASP A 152 -9.64 7.74 -9.85
CA ASP A 152 -9.28 9.04 -10.42
C ASP A 152 -9.87 10.20 -9.60
N SER A 153 -9.37 10.34 -8.36
CA SER A 153 -9.83 11.33 -7.37
C SER A 153 -9.48 12.77 -7.72
N ARG A 154 -8.53 12.96 -8.62
CA ARG A 154 -7.89 14.26 -8.93
C ARG A 154 -8.39 14.85 -10.25
N SER A 155 -9.35 14.20 -10.89
CA SER A 155 -10.07 14.70 -12.04
C SER A 155 -11.52 14.91 -11.63
N GLU A 156 -11.95 16.16 -11.49
CA GLU A 156 -13.36 16.50 -11.25
C GLU A 156 -14.25 16.01 -12.39
N ALA A 157 -13.69 15.89 -13.61
CA ALA A 157 -14.41 15.45 -14.80
C ALA A 157 -14.70 13.93 -14.80
N THR A 158 -13.81 13.09 -14.25
CA THR A 158 -13.99 11.63 -14.25
C THR A 158 -14.48 11.13 -12.88
N GLY A 159 -13.76 11.38 -11.78
CA GLY A 159 -14.08 10.85 -10.45
C GLY A 159 -14.22 9.32 -10.38
N ALA A 160 -13.75 8.59 -11.40
CA ALA A 160 -14.05 7.18 -11.58
C ALA A 160 -13.40 6.32 -10.49
N LYS A 161 -14.17 5.43 -9.88
CA LYS A 161 -13.71 4.46 -8.87
C LYS A 161 -13.82 3.05 -9.43
N ILE A 162 -12.67 2.41 -9.62
CA ILE A 162 -12.58 1.04 -10.10
C ILE A 162 -12.37 0.13 -8.88
N PRO A 163 -13.30 -0.80 -8.59
CA PRO A 163 -13.16 -1.74 -7.50
C PRO A 163 -12.02 -2.71 -7.78
N ARG A 164 -11.46 -3.30 -6.71
CA ARG A 164 -10.43 -4.34 -6.85
C ARG A 164 -11.10 -5.65 -7.27
N VAL A 165 -10.55 -6.30 -8.29
CA VAL A 165 -10.85 -7.70 -8.60
C VAL A 165 -10.09 -8.61 -7.64
N VAL A 166 -8.82 -8.29 -7.35
CA VAL A 166 -8.00 -9.02 -6.39
C VAL A 166 -7.65 -8.10 -5.23
N GLU A 167 -7.96 -8.54 -4.02
CA GLU A 167 -7.57 -7.87 -2.78
C GLU A 167 -6.89 -8.86 -1.86
N SER A 168 -5.85 -8.42 -1.16
CA SER A 168 -5.25 -9.15 -0.06
C SER A 168 -4.84 -8.18 1.03
N LEU A 169 -5.03 -8.56 2.28
CA LEU A 169 -4.60 -7.79 3.45
C LEU A 169 -4.19 -8.74 4.57
N VAL A 170 -3.46 -8.23 5.56
CA VAL A 170 -3.14 -8.98 6.77
C VAL A 170 -3.67 -8.23 7.98
N ARG A 171 -4.42 -8.94 8.82
CA ARG A 171 -4.90 -8.44 10.11
C ARG A 171 -4.44 -9.35 11.23
N ALA A 172 -4.17 -8.73 12.37
CA ALA A 172 -3.96 -9.41 13.63
C ALA A 172 -5.13 -9.14 14.57
N TYR A 173 -5.60 -10.17 15.26
CA TYR A 173 -6.79 -10.14 16.10
C TYR A 173 -6.42 -10.36 17.56
N GLU A 174 -7.23 -9.76 18.43
CA GLU A 174 -7.07 -9.79 19.88
C GLU A 174 -5.67 -9.28 20.31
N VAL A 175 -5.26 -8.16 19.71
CA VAL A 175 -3.89 -7.66 19.88
C VAL A 175 -3.66 -7.02 21.24
N GLN A 176 -2.48 -7.29 21.80
CA GLN A 176 -1.93 -6.58 22.95
C GLN A 176 -0.84 -5.64 22.45
N ARG A 177 -1.06 -4.34 22.66
CA ARG A 177 -0.09 -3.31 22.30
C ARG A 177 1.02 -3.22 23.34
N LEU A 178 2.26 -3.18 22.87
CA LEU A 178 3.43 -2.93 23.71
C LEU A 178 3.98 -1.52 23.48
N THR A 179 4.72 -1.03 24.47
CA THR A 179 5.49 0.22 24.35
C THR A 179 6.97 -0.10 24.54
N ARG A 180 7.82 0.67 23.87
CA ARG A 180 9.27 0.62 24.06
C ARG A 180 9.82 2.02 24.21
N GLY A 181 10.89 2.17 24.98
CA GLY A 181 11.75 3.35 24.94
C GLY A 181 13.04 3.00 24.19
N ALA A 182 13.76 4.03 23.76
CA ALA A 182 15.13 3.88 23.28
C ALA A 182 15.96 5.07 23.78
N GLN A 183 17.25 4.84 23.99
CA GLN A 183 18.17 5.89 24.37
C GLN A 183 19.36 5.83 23.43
N TYR A 184 19.58 6.93 22.71
CA TYR A 184 20.85 7.15 22.04
C TYR A 184 21.77 7.92 22.97
N PHE A 185 22.99 7.44 23.11
CA PHE A 185 24.09 8.14 23.78
C PHE A 185 25.10 8.54 22.73
N ALA A 186 25.47 9.82 22.70
CA ALA A 186 26.51 10.29 21.81
C ALA A 186 27.86 9.70 22.21
N ALA A 187 28.73 9.47 21.22
CA ALA A 187 30.06 8.94 21.46
C ALA A 187 31.04 10.00 22.00
N LEU A 188 30.78 11.28 21.69
CA LEU A 188 31.57 12.39 22.21
C LEU A 188 31.03 12.81 23.57
N GLU A 189 31.94 12.97 24.53
CA GLU A 189 31.63 13.65 25.78
C GLU A 189 31.45 15.14 25.53
N LYS A 190 30.79 15.83 26.46
CA LYS A 190 30.44 17.25 26.30
C LYS A 190 31.67 18.13 26.09
N GLU A 191 32.74 17.87 26.83
CA GLU A 191 34.00 18.63 26.76
C GLU A 191 34.71 18.43 25.41
N GLU A 192 34.56 17.24 24.80
CA GLU A 192 35.11 16.94 23.48
C GLU A 192 34.29 17.63 22.39
N LEU A 193 32.97 17.67 22.55
CA LEU A 193 32.09 18.41 21.65
C LEU A 193 32.36 19.92 21.71
N GLU A 194 32.59 20.48 22.90
CA GLU A 194 32.98 21.89 23.08
C GLU A 194 34.31 22.22 22.36
N GLN A 195 35.28 21.28 22.34
CA GLN A 195 36.53 21.45 21.60
C GLN A 195 36.35 21.50 20.07
N THR A 196 35.26 20.90 19.55
CA THR A 196 34.94 20.98 18.11
C THR A 196 34.30 22.33 17.71
N GLY A 197 33.80 23.10 18.69
CA GLY A 197 33.03 24.33 18.46
C GLY A 197 31.63 24.11 17.89
N LEU A 198 31.20 22.85 17.74
CA LEU A 198 29.89 22.49 17.20
C LEU A 198 28.77 22.62 18.24
N ASP A 199 29.08 22.74 19.53
CA ASP A 199 28.12 22.98 20.61
C ASP A 199 27.20 24.19 20.35
N SER A 200 27.70 25.17 19.59
CA SER A 200 26.98 26.39 19.21
C SER A 200 25.78 26.18 18.26
N ILE A 201 25.67 25.02 17.58
CA ILE A 201 24.54 24.75 16.65
C ILE A 201 23.25 24.35 17.37
N GLY A 202 23.32 24.16 18.69
CA GLY A 202 22.18 23.92 19.56
C GLY A 202 21.73 22.45 19.63
N GLN A 203 21.12 22.10 20.76
CA GLN A 203 20.81 20.71 21.14
C GLN A 203 20.01 19.93 20.08
N LYS A 204 19.03 20.57 19.44
CA LYS A 204 18.18 19.91 18.45
C LYS A 204 18.97 19.49 17.20
N ALA A 205 19.85 20.36 16.71
CA ALA A 205 20.70 20.05 15.55
C ALA A 205 21.77 19.03 15.92
N LEU A 206 22.37 19.15 17.11
CA LEU A 206 23.32 18.16 17.63
C LEU A 206 22.71 16.77 17.74
N SER A 207 21.50 16.63 18.31
CA SER A 207 20.82 15.34 18.39
C SER A 207 20.39 14.81 17.01
N GLN A 208 20.09 15.66 16.03
CA GLN A 208 19.79 15.24 14.65
C GLN A 208 21.01 14.65 13.95
N GLU A 209 22.19 15.23 14.20
CA GLU A 209 23.47 14.75 13.65
C GLU A 209 24.11 13.65 14.52
N GLY A 210 23.45 13.23 15.62
CA GLY A 210 23.97 12.20 16.53
C GLY A 210 25.13 12.65 17.42
N LEU A 211 25.36 13.95 17.54
CA LEU A 211 26.41 14.56 18.38
C LEU A 211 25.96 14.82 19.82
N SER A 212 24.69 14.58 20.14
CA SER A 212 24.20 14.64 21.52
C SER A 212 23.17 13.57 21.80
N ASP A 213 23.08 13.19 23.07
CA ASP A 213 22.12 12.21 23.56
C ASP A 213 20.71 12.51 23.08
N SER A 214 20.00 11.45 22.70
CA SER A 214 18.63 11.54 22.22
C SER A 214 17.76 10.50 22.92
N PRO A 215 17.16 10.84 24.07
CA PRO A 215 16.16 10.00 24.71
C PRO A 215 14.91 9.93 23.84
N ALA A 216 14.61 8.74 23.31
CA ALA A 216 13.30 8.43 22.76
C ALA A 216 12.42 7.89 23.89
N GLY A 217 11.45 8.71 24.32
CA GLY A 217 10.41 8.30 25.26
C GLY A 217 9.57 7.11 24.76
N ARG A 218 8.48 6.79 25.47
CA ARG A 218 7.64 5.63 25.10
C ARG A 218 7.04 5.82 23.69
N GLY A 219 7.39 4.91 22.79
CA GLY A 219 6.82 4.79 21.45
C GLY A 219 6.26 3.39 21.18
N PRO A 220 5.79 3.13 19.95
CA PRO A 220 5.24 1.84 19.57
C PRO A 220 6.27 0.72 19.74
N GLY A 221 5.94 -0.26 20.58
CA GLY A 221 6.82 -1.37 20.99
C GLY A 221 6.51 -2.70 20.34
N GLY A 222 5.72 -2.69 19.26
CA GLY A 222 5.17 -3.90 18.64
C GLY A 222 3.85 -4.33 19.27
N VAL A 223 3.35 -5.46 18.79
CA VAL A 223 2.12 -6.10 19.27
C VAL A 223 2.35 -7.60 19.46
N ILE A 224 1.59 -8.19 20.38
CA ILE A 224 1.37 -9.64 20.47
C ILE A 224 -0.06 -9.90 20.00
N ALA A 225 -0.29 -10.95 19.22
CA ALA A 225 -1.61 -11.29 18.70
C ALA A 225 -1.93 -12.76 18.99
N ASN A 226 -3.21 -13.06 19.21
CA ASN A 226 -3.68 -14.44 19.31
C ASN A 226 -3.86 -15.08 17.94
N ARG A 227 -4.22 -14.28 16.93
CA ARG A 227 -4.43 -14.74 15.56
C ARG A 227 -3.92 -13.71 14.58
N ILE A 228 -3.13 -14.14 13.60
CA ILE A 228 -2.74 -13.34 12.45
C ILE A 228 -3.26 -14.06 11.22
N GLN A 229 -3.88 -13.32 10.31
CA GLN A 229 -4.53 -13.91 9.15
C GLN A 229 -4.30 -13.04 7.93
N ARG A 230 -3.84 -13.65 6.84
CA ARG A 230 -3.99 -13.07 5.51
C ARG A 230 -5.39 -13.39 5.00
N GLU A 231 -6.06 -12.36 4.54
CA GLU A 231 -7.37 -12.44 3.91
C GLU A 231 -7.16 -12.03 2.47
N ALA A 232 -7.45 -12.94 1.54
CA ALA A 232 -7.41 -12.65 0.12
C ALA A 232 -8.78 -12.92 -0.50
N LEU A 233 -9.17 -12.09 -1.45
CA LEU A 233 -10.47 -12.13 -2.09
C LEU A 233 -10.32 -11.91 -3.60
N LEU A 234 -10.95 -12.79 -4.38
CA LEU A 234 -11.25 -12.59 -5.79
C LEU A 234 -12.71 -12.17 -5.92
N ASN A 235 -12.95 -10.92 -6.32
CA ASN A 235 -14.27 -10.34 -6.48
C ASN A 235 -14.86 -10.71 -7.85
N LEU A 236 -15.73 -11.72 -7.87
CA LEU A 236 -16.35 -12.23 -9.10
C LEU A 236 -17.44 -11.29 -9.63
N VAL A 237 -18.05 -10.47 -8.77
CA VAL A 237 -18.99 -9.42 -9.20
C VAL A 237 -18.26 -8.36 -10.01
N ALA A 238 -17.13 -7.85 -9.49
CA ALA A 238 -16.30 -6.88 -10.20
C ALA A 238 -15.75 -7.47 -11.51
N LEU A 239 -15.30 -8.73 -11.49
CA LEU A 239 -14.79 -9.40 -12.69
C LEU A 239 -15.87 -9.56 -13.77
N ARG A 240 -17.10 -9.97 -13.40
CA ARG A 240 -18.23 -10.05 -14.35
C ARG A 240 -18.55 -8.71 -15.00
N ALA A 241 -18.48 -7.63 -14.22
CA ALA A 241 -18.73 -6.28 -14.73
C ALA A 241 -17.73 -5.82 -15.81
N LEU A 242 -16.56 -6.48 -15.93
CA LEU A 242 -15.59 -6.18 -16.99
C LEU A 242 -15.89 -6.87 -18.32
N GLY A 243 -16.72 -7.93 -18.31
CA GLY A 243 -17.02 -8.75 -19.49
C GLY A 243 -18.34 -8.41 -20.19
N ALA A 244 -18.99 -7.32 -19.78
CA ALA A 244 -20.27 -6.86 -20.32
C ALA A 244 -20.11 -6.06 -21.62
#